data_AF-A0AAV1SDI7-F1
#
_entry.id   AF-A0AAV1SDI7-F1
#
_cell.length_a   1.000
_cell.length_b   1.000
_cell.length_c   1.000
_cell.angle_alpha   90.00
_cell.angle_beta   90.00
_cell.angle_gamma   90.00
#
_symmetry.space_group_name_H-M   'P 1'
#
loop_
_entity.id
_entity.type
_entity.pdbx_description
1 polymer ?
#
loop_
_entity_poly.entity_id
_entity_poly.type
_entity_poly.pdbx_seq_one_letter_code
_entity_poly.pdbx_strand_id
1 'polypeptide(L)'
;MRTVLVDWLIKAHMQYKLEQETLYLSIDIIDRFLSKEIVPLVELKLLGFTALFLACKYEEGTPLKVGSNIWTAWRKDYLQLSDRTFTPQQVYDLEEKILRKLGWNLAVITTPYHFIHHYLEASTKSDAKMKNMVCFLMELALIHYETIKYSPSTIAASAVYVALCSLHQKPNWSKKLKLYTGYSMEQLRDCIWLVEKLHKMPWKDMPKAIHGKYSVPARDRVSLLPPAGSGYQHFHFKWDLRRRKL
;
A
#
# COMPACT_ATOMS: atom_id res chain seq x y z
N MET A 1 -13.13 3.35 8.04
CA MET A 1 -12.53 2.74 9.25
C MET A 1 -11.22 2.01 8.94
N ARG A 2 -11.18 1.16 7.89
CA ARG A 2 -9.92 0.59 7.35
C ARG A 2 -8.84 1.66 7.08
N THR A 3 -9.21 2.76 6.42
CA THR A 3 -8.33 3.90 6.14
C THR A 3 -7.64 4.47 7.40
N VAL A 4 -8.37 4.56 8.52
CA VAL A 4 -7.86 5.07 9.80
C VAL A 4 -6.89 4.06 10.44
N LEU A 5 -7.23 2.76 10.40
CA LEU A 5 -6.36 1.71 10.90
C LEU A 5 -5.06 1.65 10.10
N VAL A 6 -5.14 1.70 8.77
CA VAL A 6 -3.96 1.66 7.89
C VAL A 6 -3.11 2.93 8.03
N ASP A 7 -3.70 4.12 8.17
CA ASP A 7 -2.95 5.36 8.47
C ASP A 7 -2.17 5.24 9.79
N TRP A 8 -2.78 4.62 10.81
CA TRP A 8 -2.09 4.34 12.08
C TRP A 8 -0.96 3.32 11.91
N LEU A 9 -1.17 2.24 11.14
CA LEU A 9 -0.14 1.24 10.85
C LEU A 9 1.06 1.84 10.12
N ILE A 10 0.84 2.77 9.19
CA ILE A 10 1.93 3.43 8.46
C ILE A 10 2.77 4.31 9.40
N LYS A 11 2.15 4.96 10.38
CA LYS A 11 2.90 5.72 11.41
C LYS A 11 3.76 4.77 12.24
N ALA A 12 3.21 3.64 12.68
CA ALA A 12 3.95 2.62 13.42
C ALA A 12 5.11 2.05 12.57
N HIS A 13 4.85 1.72 11.30
CA HIS A 13 5.84 1.28 10.32
C HIS A 13 7.02 2.26 10.21
N MET A 14 6.74 3.56 10.10
CA MET A 14 7.76 4.60 10.02
C MET A 14 8.53 4.76 11.34
N GLN A 15 7.85 4.74 12.48
CA GLN A 15 8.47 4.88 13.80
C GLN A 15 9.49 3.77 14.06
N TYR A 16 9.16 2.54 13.66
CA TYR A 16 10.02 1.37 13.84
C TYR A 16 10.97 1.08 12.68
N LYS A 17 10.94 1.91 11.62
CA LYS A 17 11.81 1.78 10.44
C LYS A 17 11.77 0.37 9.86
N LEU A 18 10.58 -0.20 9.75
CA LEU A 18 10.37 -1.55 9.20
C LEU A 18 10.51 -1.53 7.68
N GLU A 19 10.81 -2.69 7.11
CA GLU A 19 10.83 -2.90 5.67
C GLU A 19 9.44 -2.72 5.06
N GLN A 20 9.39 -2.39 3.77
CA GLN A 20 8.14 -2.05 3.11
C GLN A 20 7.24 -3.29 2.97
N GLU A 21 7.84 -4.44 2.72
CA GLU A 21 7.24 -5.78 2.65
C GLU A 21 6.42 -6.08 3.90
N THR A 22 6.96 -5.74 5.08
CA THR A 22 6.29 -5.88 6.38
C THR A 22 4.96 -5.12 6.44
N LEU A 23 4.90 -3.90 5.89
CA LEU A 23 3.66 -3.13 5.82
C LEU A 23 2.64 -3.80 4.90
N TYR A 24 3.05 -4.22 3.69
CA TYR A 24 2.16 -4.88 2.74
C TYR A 24 1.58 -6.18 3.33
N LEU A 25 2.43 -7.00 3.96
CA LEU A 25 2.03 -8.24 4.60
C LEU A 25 1.07 -8.00 5.77
N SER A 26 1.33 -6.98 6.60
CA SER A 26 0.43 -6.64 7.71
C SER A 26 -0.99 -6.30 7.24
N ILE A 27 -1.12 -5.55 6.15
CA ILE A 27 -2.42 -5.17 5.58
C ILE A 27 -3.12 -6.39 4.97
N ASP A 28 -2.39 -7.26 4.27
CA ASP A 28 -2.92 -8.52 3.73
C ASP A 28 -3.48 -9.42 4.83
N ILE A 29 -2.74 -9.60 5.93
CA ILE A 29 -3.18 -10.38 7.09
C ILE A 29 -4.49 -9.82 7.65
N ILE A 30 -4.58 -8.49 7.81
CA ILE A 30 -5.79 -7.83 8.33
C ILE A 30 -6.98 -8.06 7.40
N ASP A 31 -6.82 -7.81 6.11
CA ASP A 31 -7.92 -7.92 5.14
C ASP A 31 -8.41 -9.38 5.02
N ARG A 32 -7.48 -10.36 4.99
CA ARG A 32 -7.82 -11.79 4.95
C ARG A 32 -8.47 -12.25 6.25
N PHE A 33 -8.04 -11.76 7.40
CA PHE A 33 -8.66 -12.10 8.68
C PHE A 33 -10.07 -11.52 8.77
N LEU A 34 -10.26 -10.25 8.43
CA LEU A 34 -11.56 -9.58 8.44
C LEU A 34 -12.55 -10.15 7.41
N SER A 35 -12.06 -10.79 6.34
CA SER A 35 -12.93 -11.52 5.40
C SER A 35 -13.53 -12.80 5.99
N LYS A 36 -12.95 -13.34 7.07
CA LYS A 36 -13.36 -14.61 7.70
C LYS A 36 -13.96 -14.44 9.09
N GLU A 37 -13.65 -13.33 9.77
CA GLU A 37 -14.01 -13.09 11.16
C GLU A 37 -14.57 -11.67 11.32
N ILE A 38 -15.72 -11.54 12.00
CA ILE A 38 -16.28 -10.24 12.36
C ILE A 38 -15.58 -9.78 13.65
N VAL A 39 -14.91 -8.63 13.59
CA VAL A 39 -14.14 -8.06 14.70
C VAL A 39 -14.81 -6.78 15.20
N PRO A 40 -15.06 -6.64 16.52
CA PRO A 40 -15.58 -5.42 17.10
C PRO A 40 -14.66 -4.22 16.85
N LEU A 41 -15.25 -3.03 16.73
CA LEU A 41 -14.48 -1.82 16.45
C LEU A 41 -13.35 -1.56 17.46
N VAL A 42 -13.64 -1.86 18.72
CA VAL A 42 -12.74 -1.65 19.86
C VAL A 42 -11.46 -2.50 19.72
N GLU A 43 -11.56 -3.65 19.06
CA GLU A 43 -10.47 -4.61 18.87
C GLU A 43 -9.70 -4.40 17.56
N LEU A 44 -10.16 -3.52 16.66
CA LEU A 44 -9.49 -3.30 15.37
C LEU A 44 -8.05 -2.81 15.50
N LYS A 45 -7.75 -1.99 16.52
CA LYS A 45 -6.38 -1.55 16.80
C LYS A 45 -5.50 -2.70 17.30
N LEU A 46 -6.06 -3.59 18.13
CA LEU A 46 -5.37 -4.80 18.59
C LEU A 46 -5.07 -5.70 17.40
N LEU A 47 -6.05 -5.93 16.53
CA LEU A 47 -5.87 -6.70 15.30
C LEU A 47 -4.76 -6.12 14.42
N GLY A 48 -4.78 -4.79 14.18
CA GLY A 48 -3.75 -4.14 13.38
C GLY A 48 -2.36 -4.32 13.99
N PHE A 49 -2.23 -4.14 15.29
CA PHE A 49 -0.98 -4.35 16.01
C PHE A 49 -0.48 -5.80 15.91
N THR A 50 -1.34 -6.77 16.20
CA THR A 50 -1.00 -8.20 16.14
C THR A 50 -0.62 -8.63 14.72
N ALA A 51 -1.32 -8.11 13.70
CA ALA A 51 -0.98 -8.38 12.30
C ALA A 51 0.38 -7.80 11.90
N LEU A 52 0.70 -6.57 12.32
CA LEU A 52 2.03 -5.98 12.10
C LEU A 52 3.11 -6.76 12.83
N PHE A 53 2.85 -7.21 14.06
CA PHE A 53 3.75 -8.03 14.83
C PHE A 53 4.05 -9.38 14.14
N LEU A 54 3.02 -10.05 13.63
CA LEU A 54 3.15 -11.26 12.82
C LEU A 54 3.97 -11.02 11.55
N ALA A 55 3.70 -9.93 10.82
CA ALA A 55 4.44 -9.58 9.61
C ALA A 55 5.93 -9.32 9.92
N CYS A 56 6.24 -8.63 11.02
CA CYS A 56 7.63 -8.43 11.46
C CYS A 56 8.35 -9.75 11.73
N LYS A 57 7.69 -10.72 12.39
CA LYS A 57 8.27 -12.05 12.63
C LYS A 57 8.59 -12.79 11.34
N TYR A 58 7.80 -12.55 10.29
CA TYR A 58 7.94 -13.24 9.01
C TYR A 58 9.03 -12.61 8.11
N GLU A 59 9.04 -11.29 7.96
CA GLU A 59 9.90 -10.59 6.97
C GLU A 59 11.25 -10.11 7.53
N GLU A 60 11.33 -9.67 8.79
CA GLU A 60 12.52 -8.92 9.27
C GLU A 60 13.76 -9.78 9.56
N GLY A 61 13.68 -11.12 9.41
CA GLY A 61 14.79 -12.09 9.39
C GLY A 61 15.70 -12.16 10.63
N THR A 62 15.66 -11.17 11.53
CA THR A 62 16.58 -11.01 12.65
C THR A 62 15.83 -10.97 13.98
N PRO A 63 16.00 -12.00 14.84
CA PRO A 63 15.44 -12.00 16.18
C PRO A 63 16.04 -10.92 17.10
N LEU A 64 17.13 -10.24 16.71
CA LEU A 64 17.77 -9.18 17.51
C LEU A 64 17.10 -7.80 17.34
N LYS A 65 16.47 -7.54 16.20
CA LYS A 65 15.51 -6.44 16.06
C LYS A 65 14.32 -6.77 16.97
N VAL A 66 13.61 -7.86 16.71
CA VAL A 66 12.34 -8.23 17.37
C VAL A 66 12.47 -8.56 18.87
N GLY A 67 13.57 -9.16 19.33
CA GLY A 67 13.60 -9.96 20.56
C GLY A 67 13.98 -9.28 21.87
N SER A 68 14.64 -8.11 21.87
CA SER A 68 14.98 -7.42 23.13
C SER A 68 14.70 -5.92 23.05
N ASN A 69 15.12 -5.24 21.99
CA ASN A 69 14.90 -3.80 21.88
C ASN A 69 13.54 -3.46 21.27
N ILE A 70 13.06 -4.18 20.26
CA ILE A 70 11.75 -3.91 19.65
C ILE A 70 10.62 -4.46 20.51
N TRP A 71 10.67 -5.68 21.07
CA TRP A 71 9.61 -6.11 22.00
C TRP A 71 9.54 -5.23 23.26
N THR A 72 10.68 -4.79 23.82
CA THR A 72 10.69 -3.92 25.00
C THR A 72 10.35 -2.46 24.66
N ALA A 73 10.78 -1.94 23.51
CA ALA A 73 10.37 -0.61 23.01
C ALA A 73 8.92 -0.61 22.54
N TRP A 74 8.43 -1.68 21.92
CA TRP A 74 7.03 -1.84 21.55
C TRP A 74 6.22 -1.93 22.82
N ARG A 75 6.59 -2.76 23.80
CA ARG A 75 5.89 -2.83 25.09
C ARG A 75 5.87 -1.47 25.82
N LYS A 76 6.98 -0.71 25.83
CA LYS A 76 7.09 0.62 26.46
C LYS A 76 6.37 1.75 25.70
N ASP A 77 6.51 1.81 24.38
CA ASP A 77 5.87 2.83 23.53
C ASP A 77 4.37 2.53 23.34
N TYR A 78 3.98 1.26 23.32
CA TYR A 78 2.57 0.82 23.23
C TYR A 78 1.77 1.20 24.48
N LEU A 79 2.41 1.15 25.65
CA LEU A 79 1.88 1.69 26.91
C LEU A 79 1.65 3.21 26.83
N GLN A 80 2.34 3.94 25.93
CA GLN A 80 2.22 5.39 25.77
C GLN A 80 1.34 5.82 24.58
N LEU A 81 1.24 5.01 23.53
CA LEU A 81 0.52 5.33 22.27
C LEU A 81 -0.96 4.94 22.27
N SER A 82 -1.40 4.11 23.22
CA SER A 82 -2.79 3.71 23.35
C SER A 82 -3.34 4.13 24.70
N ASP A 83 -4.33 5.02 24.72
CA ASP A 83 -5.14 5.41 25.90
C ASP A 83 -5.84 4.22 26.59
N ARG A 84 -5.68 2.99 26.08
CA ARG A 84 -6.16 1.72 26.64
C ARG A 84 -5.13 0.63 26.37
N THR A 85 -4.54 0.12 27.44
CA THR A 85 -3.54 -0.94 27.45
C THR A 85 -4.14 -2.27 26.99
N PHE A 86 -3.70 -2.77 25.83
CA PHE A 86 -3.89 -4.18 25.53
C PHE A 86 -2.82 -5.00 26.26
N THR A 87 -3.19 -6.17 26.76
CA THR A 87 -2.24 -7.02 27.48
C THR A 87 -1.42 -7.87 26.50
N PRO A 88 -0.17 -8.24 26.84
CA PRO A 88 0.61 -9.16 26.01
C PRO A 88 -0.12 -10.48 25.75
N GLN A 89 -0.91 -10.96 26.73
CA GLN A 89 -1.71 -12.17 26.58
C GLN A 89 -2.75 -12.03 25.47
N GLN A 90 -3.46 -10.90 25.39
CA GLN A 90 -4.42 -10.64 24.31
C GLN A 90 -3.77 -10.66 22.92
N VAL A 91 -2.52 -10.18 22.81
CA VAL A 91 -1.77 -10.21 21.56
C VAL A 91 -1.45 -11.65 21.15
N TYR A 92 -0.99 -12.49 22.09
CA TYR A 92 -0.70 -13.89 21.82
C TYR A 92 -1.95 -14.71 21.49
N ASP A 93 -3.04 -14.51 22.23
CA ASP A 93 -4.32 -15.19 21.99
C ASP A 93 -4.86 -14.83 20.60
N LEU A 94 -4.76 -13.56 20.21
CA LEU A 94 -5.18 -13.12 18.88
C LEU A 94 -4.22 -13.58 17.78
N GLU A 95 -2.92 -13.63 18.05
CA GLU A 95 -1.91 -14.15 17.12
C GLU A 95 -2.23 -15.60 16.73
N GLU A 96 -2.47 -16.44 17.73
CA GLU A 96 -2.85 -17.83 17.52
C GLU A 96 -4.16 -17.93 16.72
N LYS A 97 -5.16 -17.10 17.07
CA LYS A 97 -6.44 -17.06 16.37
C LYS A 97 -6.29 -16.68 14.89
N ILE A 98 -5.47 -15.67 14.58
CA ILE A 98 -5.18 -15.24 13.21
C ILE A 98 -4.53 -16.39 12.43
N LEU A 99 -3.48 -17.00 12.99
CA LEU A 99 -2.75 -18.10 12.35
C LEU A 99 -3.65 -19.29 12.06
N ARG A 100 -4.48 -19.69 13.02
CA ARG A 100 -5.46 -20.78 12.85
C ARG A 100 -6.48 -20.47 11.75
N LYS A 101 -7.03 -19.25 11.71
CA LYS A 101 -8.03 -18.83 10.71
C LYS A 101 -7.45 -18.69 9.30
N LEU A 102 -6.19 -18.31 9.19
CA LEU A 102 -5.46 -18.23 7.92
C LEU A 102 -4.85 -19.58 7.51
N GLY A 103 -4.96 -20.62 8.34
CA GLY A 103 -4.41 -21.95 8.06
C GLY A 103 -2.88 -21.92 7.97
N TRP A 104 -2.23 -21.07 8.77
CA TRP A 104 -0.77 -20.84 8.77
C TRP A 104 -0.20 -20.35 7.44
N ASN A 105 -1.06 -19.99 6.48
CA ASN A 105 -0.63 -19.46 5.20
C ASN A 105 -0.46 -17.94 5.28
N LEU A 106 0.68 -17.50 5.80
CA LEU A 106 1.10 -16.10 5.77
C LEU A 106 1.83 -15.73 4.47
N ALA A 107 2.21 -16.72 3.66
CA ALA A 107 3.02 -16.55 2.47
C ALA A 107 2.20 -15.99 1.29
N VAL A 108 1.85 -14.70 1.33
CA VAL A 108 1.44 -13.97 0.13
C VAL A 108 2.69 -13.38 -0.51
N ILE A 109 3.34 -14.20 -1.33
CA ILE A 109 4.63 -13.91 -2.00
C ILE A 109 4.53 -12.73 -2.98
N THR A 110 3.32 -12.30 -3.37
CA THR A 110 3.12 -11.32 -4.44
C THR A 110 2.61 -9.98 -3.93
N THR A 111 3.39 -9.31 -3.09
CA THR A 111 3.11 -7.90 -2.82
C THR A 111 3.28 -7.08 -4.10
N PRO A 112 2.50 -6.00 -4.29
CA PRO A 112 2.67 -5.10 -5.43
C PRO A 112 4.14 -4.64 -5.59
N TYR A 113 4.87 -4.50 -4.48
CA TYR A 113 6.27 -4.09 -4.43
C TYR A 113 7.21 -5.02 -5.22
N HIS A 114 6.99 -6.34 -5.20
CA HIS A 114 7.80 -7.30 -5.95
C HIS A 114 7.72 -7.08 -7.48
N PHE A 115 6.56 -6.64 -7.99
CA PHE A 115 6.38 -6.36 -9.41
C PHE A 115 7.05 -5.05 -9.84
N ILE A 116 7.20 -4.09 -8.93
CA ILE A 116 7.77 -2.77 -9.26
C ILE A 116 9.15 -2.91 -9.85
N HIS A 117 10.01 -3.75 -9.27
CA HIS A 117 11.39 -3.91 -9.71
C HIS A 117 11.46 -4.25 -11.21
N HIS A 118 10.70 -5.26 -11.65
CA HIS A 118 10.64 -5.65 -13.05
C HIS A 118 9.98 -4.60 -13.95
N TYR A 119 8.96 -3.89 -13.45
CA TYR A 119 8.26 -2.87 -14.25
C TYR A 119 9.07 -1.59 -14.41
N LEU A 120 9.85 -1.19 -13.40
CA LEU A 120 10.76 -0.05 -13.48
C LEU A 120 11.92 -0.32 -14.45
N GLU A 121 12.50 -1.52 -14.45
CA GLU A 121 13.52 -1.92 -15.43
C GLU A 121 12.99 -1.94 -16.88
N ALA A 122 11.71 -2.24 -17.04
CA ALA A 122 11.03 -2.18 -18.33
C ALA A 122 10.65 -0.74 -18.76
N SER A 123 10.69 0.23 -17.83
CA SER A 123 10.40 1.64 -18.10
C SER A 123 11.59 2.34 -18.78
N THR A 124 11.31 3.45 -19.46
CA THR A 124 12.31 4.19 -20.25
C THR A 124 13.40 4.84 -19.40
N LYS A 125 13.07 5.24 -18.15
CA LYS A 125 14.00 5.82 -17.16
C LYS A 125 13.61 5.40 -15.75
N SER A 126 14.45 4.57 -15.12
CA SER A 126 14.30 4.16 -13.72
C SER A 126 15.07 5.11 -12.79
N ASP A 127 14.66 6.36 -12.72
CA ASP A 127 15.25 7.34 -11.79
C ASP A 127 14.74 7.09 -10.35
N ALA A 128 15.51 7.50 -9.33
CA ALA A 128 15.10 7.40 -7.92
C ALA A 128 13.74 8.09 -7.68
N LYS A 129 13.51 9.22 -8.33
CA LYS A 129 12.24 9.96 -8.32
C LYS A 129 11.07 9.15 -8.88
N MET A 130 11.29 8.36 -9.93
CA MET A 130 10.29 7.47 -10.52
C MET A 130 9.92 6.36 -9.53
N LYS A 131 10.92 5.71 -8.92
CA LYS A 131 10.69 4.70 -7.88
C LYS A 131 9.90 5.26 -6.71
N ASN A 132 10.30 6.43 -6.19
CA ASN A 132 9.61 7.09 -5.08
C ASN A 132 8.15 7.43 -5.43
N MET A 133 7.89 7.90 -6.66
CA MET A 133 6.55 8.23 -7.14
C MET A 133 5.65 7.00 -7.25
N VAL A 134 6.17 5.89 -7.80
CA VAL A 134 5.45 4.63 -7.92
C VAL A 134 5.10 4.07 -6.54
N CYS A 135 6.07 4.04 -5.62
CA CYS A 135 5.83 3.59 -4.25
C CYS A 135 4.75 4.44 -3.54
N PHE A 136 4.78 5.77 -3.72
CA PHE A 136 3.75 6.67 -3.19
C PHE A 136 2.35 6.33 -3.70
N LEU A 137 2.19 6.19 -5.02
CA LEU A 137 0.91 5.86 -5.65
C LEU A 137 0.38 4.49 -5.23
N MET A 138 1.27 3.53 -5.02
CA MET A 138 0.91 2.19 -4.57
C MET A 138 0.50 2.16 -3.11
N GLU A 139 1.21 2.87 -2.23
CA GLU A 139 0.78 3.03 -0.85
C GLU A 139 -0.57 3.76 -0.76
N LEU A 140 -0.79 4.79 -1.59
CA LEU A 140 -2.12 5.40 -1.71
C LEU A 140 -3.16 4.38 -2.13
N ALA A 141 -2.88 3.58 -3.17
CA ALA A 141 -3.81 2.54 -3.62
C ALA A 141 -4.13 1.55 -2.49
N LEU A 142 -3.14 1.09 -1.72
CA LEU A 142 -3.34 0.14 -0.62
C LEU A 142 -4.31 0.61 0.47
N ILE A 143 -4.36 1.92 0.76
CA ILE A 143 -5.21 2.44 1.84
C ILE A 143 -6.70 2.39 1.45
N HIS A 144 -7.01 2.59 0.17
CA HIS A 144 -8.37 2.73 -0.28
C HIS A 144 -9.03 1.38 -0.54
N TYR A 145 -10.18 1.14 0.09
CA TYR A 145 -10.91 -0.13 -0.04
C TYR A 145 -11.30 -0.48 -1.48
N GLU A 146 -11.56 0.53 -2.33
CA GLU A 146 -11.92 0.35 -3.74
C GLU A 146 -10.85 -0.38 -4.57
N THR A 147 -9.59 -0.43 -4.10
CA THR A 147 -8.48 -1.06 -4.82
C THR A 147 -8.33 -2.56 -4.53
N ILE A 148 -8.96 -3.08 -3.46
CA ILE A 148 -8.86 -4.48 -3.03
C ILE A 148 -9.31 -5.46 -4.12
N LYS A 149 -10.19 -5.02 -5.02
CA LYS A 149 -10.68 -5.82 -6.16
C LYS A 149 -9.63 -6.07 -7.25
N TYR A 150 -8.52 -5.31 -7.27
CA TYR A 150 -7.49 -5.44 -8.28
C TYR A 150 -6.34 -6.31 -7.79
N SER A 151 -5.73 -7.06 -8.71
CA SER A 151 -4.54 -7.84 -8.37
C SER A 151 -3.34 -6.93 -8.06
N PRO A 152 -2.40 -7.39 -7.21
CA PRO A 152 -1.16 -6.66 -6.93
C PRO A 152 -0.38 -6.21 -8.18
N SER A 153 -0.32 -7.07 -9.20
CA SER A 153 0.33 -6.79 -10.49
C SER A 153 -0.36 -5.66 -11.26
N THR A 154 -1.70 -5.64 -11.25
CA THR A 154 -2.52 -4.59 -11.89
C THR A 154 -2.31 -3.24 -11.22
N ILE A 155 -2.24 -3.20 -9.88
CA ILE A 155 -1.98 -1.99 -9.11
C ILE A 155 -0.58 -1.45 -9.41
N ALA A 156 0.45 -2.32 -9.39
CA ALA A 156 1.82 -1.93 -9.70
C ALA A 156 1.96 -1.37 -11.13
N ALA A 157 1.37 -2.05 -12.13
CA ALA A 157 1.39 -1.59 -13.52
C ALA A 157 0.68 -0.24 -13.70
N SER A 158 -0.46 -0.05 -13.04
CA SER A 158 -1.23 1.20 -13.08
C SER A 158 -0.49 2.35 -12.39
N ALA A 159 0.17 2.09 -11.26
CA ALA A 159 0.98 3.08 -10.57
C ALA A 159 2.20 3.52 -11.40
N VAL A 160 2.88 2.60 -12.07
CA VAL A 160 3.98 2.92 -13.01
C VAL A 160 3.46 3.83 -14.13
N TYR A 161 2.32 3.49 -14.73
CA TYR A 161 1.72 4.31 -15.77
C TYR A 161 1.40 5.75 -15.29
N VAL A 162 0.75 5.88 -14.12
CA VAL A 162 0.38 7.19 -13.56
C VAL A 162 1.62 8.00 -13.17
N ALA A 163 2.68 7.34 -12.66
CA ALA A 163 3.95 7.99 -12.35
C ALA A 163 4.65 8.52 -13.62
N LEU A 164 4.69 7.74 -14.71
CA LEU A 164 5.22 8.21 -16.00
C LEU A 164 4.50 9.47 -16.49
N CYS A 165 3.17 9.47 -16.39
CA CYS A 165 2.35 10.63 -16.78
C CYS A 165 2.61 11.85 -15.89
N SER A 166 2.72 11.65 -14.58
CA SER A 166 2.93 12.73 -13.59
C SER A 166 4.33 13.34 -13.70
N LEU A 167 5.33 12.55 -14.12
CA LEU A 167 6.70 13.02 -14.34
C LEU A 167 6.95 13.49 -15.79
N HIS A 168 5.91 13.59 -16.62
CA HIS A 168 5.99 13.96 -18.03
C HIS A 168 6.99 13.13 -18.85
N GLN A 169 7.19 11.86 -18.48
CA GLN A 169 8.09 10.95 -19.18
C GLN A 169 7.34 10.23 -20.31
N LYS A 170 7.83 10.38 -21.55
CA LYS A 170 7.31 9.68 -22.73
C LYS A 170 8.27 8.56 -23.16
N PRO A 171 7.77 7.44 -23.72
CA PRO A 171 6.35 7.10 -23.91
C PRO A 171 5.67 6.66 -22.59
N ASN A 172 4.41 7.09 -22.40
CA ASN A 172 3.62 6.77 -21.19
C ASN A 172 3.31 5.27 -21.05
N TRP A 173 3.32 4.52 -22.16
CA TRP A 173 3.24 3.06 -22.19
C TRP A 173 4.04 2.51 -23.36
N SER A 174 5.21 1.93 -23.08
CA SER A 174 6.11 1.40 -24.11
C SER A 174 5.72 -0.04 -24.52
N LYS A 175 6.12 -0.48 -25.73
CA LYS A 175 5.97 -1.88 -26.15
C LYS A 175 6.69 -2.84 -25.19
N LYS A 176 7.82 -2.40 -24.60
CA LYS A 176 8.57 -3.14 -23.58
C LYS A 176 7.74 -3.33 -22.30
N LEU A 177 7.09 -2.28 -21.80
CA LEU A 177 6.20 -2.37 -20.63
C LEU A 177 5.02 -3.31 -20.89
N LYS A 178 4.40 -3.24 -22.07
CA LYS A 178 3.33 -4.18 -22.44
C LYS A 178 3.81 -5.64 -22.43
N LEU A 179 5.01 -5.91 -22.92
CA LEU A 179 5.60 -7.25 -22.94
C LEU A 179 5.91 -7.78 -21.54
N TYR A 180 6.51 -6.95 -20.66
CA TYR A 180 6.91 -7.35 -19.31
C TYR A 180 5.73 -7.48 -18.34
N THR A 181 4.74 -6.59 -18.46
CA THR A 181 3.54 -6.61 -17.60
C THR A 181 2.50 -7.62 -18.07
N GLY A 182 2.50 -7.96 -19.35
CA GLY A 182 1.45 -8.77 -19.98
C GLY A 182 0.11 -8.04 -20.15
N TYR A 183 -0.01 -6.79 -19.69
CA TYR A 183 -1.26 -6.04 -19.68
C TYR A 183 -1.37 -5.05 -20.83
N SER A 184 -2.58 -5.00 -21.41
CA SER A 184 -2.99 -3.91 -22.30
C SER A 184 -3.49 -2.71 -21.51
N MET A 185 -3.41 -1.52 -22.11
CA MET A 185 -3.92 -0.29 -21.50
C MET A 185 -5.44 -0.37 -21.23
N GLU A 186 -6.19 -1.10 -22.06
CA GLU A 186 -7.63 -1.31 -21.89
C GLU A 186 -7.95 -2.09 -20.62
N GLN A 187 -7.15 -3.11 -20.30
CA GLN A 187 -7.31 -3.92 -19.07
C GLN A 187 -6.93 -3.13 -17.81
N LEU A 188 -5.98 -2.20 -17.90
CA LEU A 188 -5.54 -1.40 -16.76
C LEU A 188 -6.40 -0.14 -16.53
N ARG A 189 -7.28 0.19 -17.48
CA ARG A 189 -8.00 1.47 -17.52
C ARG A 189 -8.70 1.83 -16.20
N ASP A 190 -9.48 0.90 -15.65
CA ASP A 190 -10.27 1.16 -14.45
C ASP A 190 -9.39 1.30 -13.19
N CYS A 191 -8.25 0.60 -13.16
CA CYS A 191 -7.28 0.71 -12.08
C CYS A 191 -6.46 2.00 -12.19
N ILE A 192 -6.03 2.37 -13.40
CA ILE A 192 -5.35 3.65 -13.69
C ILE A 192 -6.24 4.81 -13.28
N TRP A 193 -7.52 4.79 -13.68
CA TRP A 193 -8.48 5.83 -13.32
C TRP A 193 -8.62 5.97 -11.80
N LEU A 194 -8.69 4.84 -11.08
CA LEU A 194 -8.78 4.87 -9.63
C LEU A 194 -7.51 5.45 -9.01
N VAL A 195 -6.32 5.00 -9.41
CA VAL A 195 -5.04 5.53 -8.91
C VAL A 195 -4.88 7.01 -9.23
N GLU A 196 -5.28 7.45 -10.42
CA GLU A 196 -5.26 8.87 -10.81
C GLU A 196 -6.25 9.70 -9.99
N LYS A 197 -7.46 9.19 -9.74
CA LYS A 197 -8.45 9.80 -8.85
C LYS A 197 -7.89 9.97 -7.44
N LEU A 198 -7.23 8.93 -6.91
CA LEU A 198 -6.60 8.97 -5.58
C LEU A 198 -5.45 9.98 -5.52
N HIS A 199 -4.65 10.08 -6.58
CA HIS A 199 -3.57 11.05 -6.68
C HIS A 199 -4.09 12.51 -6.75
N LYS A 200 -5.25 12.72 -7.36
CA LYS A 200 -5.89 14.05 -7.46
C LYS A 200 -6.65 14.49 -6.21
N MET A 201 -6.77 13.64 -5.20
CA MET A 201 -7.48 14.00 -3.98
C MET A 201 -6.79 15.18 -3.28
N PRO A 202 -7.55 16.15 -2.76
CA PRO A 202 -6.96 17.25 -2.01
C PRO A 202 -6.25 16.71 -0.77
N TRP A 203 -5.12 17.32 -0.42
CA TRP A 203 -4.30 16.92 0.73
C TRP A 203 -5.12 16.69 2.01
N LYS A 204 -6.15 17.52 2.26
CA LYS A 204 -7.00 17.43 3.45
C LYS A 204 -7.68 16.07 3.61
N ASP A 205 -8.00 15.42 2.49
CA ASP A 205 -8.69 14.13 2.45
C ASP A 205 -7.71 12.96 2.26
N MET A 206 -6.42 13.27 2.04
CA MET A 206 -5.37 12.27 1.88
C MET A 206 -4.92 11.72 3.26
N PRO A 207 -4.58 10.43 3.35
CA PRO A 207 -4.00 9.84 4.55
C PRO A 207 -2.73 10.60 4.98
N LYS A 208 -2.79 11.21 6.18
CA LYS A 208 -1.75 12.12 6.69
C LYS A 208 -0.39 11.43 6.82
N ALA A 209 -0.38 10.14 7.17
CA ALA A 209 0.84 9.35 7.31
C ALA A 209 1.60 9.23 5.98
N ILE A 210 0.91 8.88 4.89
CA ILE A 210 1.53 8.73 3.56
C ILE A 210 2.05 10.07 3.08
N HIS A 211 1.23 11.13 3.17
CA HIS A 211 1.64 12.45 2.71
C HIS A 211 2.91 12.91 3.44
N GLY A 212 2.95 12.77 4.77
CA GLY A 212 4.14 13.08 5.56
C GLY A 212 5.35 12.21 5.22
N LYS A 213 5.15 10.92 4.94
CA LYS A 213 6.21 9.97 4.55
C LYS A 213 6.90 10.40 3.25
N TYR A 214 6.13 10.86 2.27
CA TYR A 214 6.60 11.21 0.92
C TYR A 214 6.77 12.72 0.67
N SER A 215 6.61 13.58 1.68
CA SER A 215 6.89 15.02 1.59
C SER A 215 8.34 15.37 1.94
N VAL A 216 9.14 14.38 2.35
CA VAL A 216 10.53 14.55 2.79
C VAL A 216 11.48 14.65 1.59
N PRO A 217 12.55 15.47 1.64
CA PRO A 217 13.56 15.55 0.57
C PRO A 217 14.18 14.21 0.19
N ALA A 218 14.38 13.31 1.16
CA ALA A 218 14.89 11.95 0.93
C ALA A 218 14.00 11.10 0.00
N ARG A 219 12.73 11.49 -0.21
CA ARG A 219 11.78 10.86 -1.14
C ARG A 219 11.37 11.79 -2.27
N ASP A 220 12.24 12.73 -2.65
CA ASP A 220 12.06 13.71 -3.73
C ASP A 220 10.81 14.59 -3.60
N ARG A 221 10.20 14.64 -2.41
CA ARG A 221 8.93 15.34 -2.14
C ARG A 221 7.82 14.97 -3.13
N VAL A 222 7.78 13.71 -3.58
CA VAL A 222 6.86 13.24 -4.64
C VAL A 222 5.39 13.48 -4.32
N SER A 223 5.01 13.52 -3.03
CA SER A 223 3.64 13.84 -2.60
C SER A 223 3.20 15.27 -2.92
N LEU A 224 4.14 16.20 -3.13
CA LEU A 224 3.86 17.60 -3.46
C LEU A 224 3.80 17.86 -4.96
N LEU A 225 4.11 16.85 -5.79
CA LEU A 225 4.07 16.99 -7.23
C LEU A 225 2.61 17.07 -7.70
N PRO A 226 2.31 17.92 -8.70
CA PRO A 226 0.97 17.99 -9.23
C PRO A 226 0.58 16.64 -9.84
N PRO A 227 -0.68 16.21 -9.66
CA PRO A 227 -1.18 15.02 -10.33
C PRO A 227 -1.11 15.19 -11.84
N ALA A 228 -0.87 14.10 -12.56
CA ALA A 228 -0.82 14.10 -14.02
C ALA A 228 -1.95 14.96 -14.62
N GLY A 229 -1.57 16.03 -15.33
CA GLY A 229 -2.51 16.90 -16.01
C GLY A 229 -3.22 16.12 -17.12
N SER A 230 -4.50 15.82 -16.90
CA SER A 230 -5.57 15.57 -17.88
C SER A 230 -5.29 14.79 -19.18
N GLY A 231 -4.20 14.01 -19.30
CA GLY A 231 -3.93 13.20 -20.49
C GLY A 231 -5.01 12.15 -20.77
N TYR A 232 -5.77 11.75 -19.74
CA TYR A 232 -6.90 10.81 -19.83
C TYR A 232 -8.26 11.45 -20.14
N GLN A 233 -8.42 12.78 -20.01
CA GLN A 233 -9.72 13.41 -20.25
C GLN A 233 -10.20 13.20 -21.70
N HIS A 234 -9.27 13.05 -22.65
CA HIS A 234 -9.61 12.74 -24.04
C HIS A 234 -10.14 11.31 -24.28
N PHE A 235 -9.72 10.32 -23.48
CA PHE A 235 -10.19 8.94 -23.60
C PHE A 235 -11.50 8.70 -22.83
N HIS A 236 -11.71 9.40 -21.72
CA HIS A 236 -12.94 9.30 -20.92
C HIS A 236 -14.14 9.93 -21.65
N PHE A 237 -13.95 11.11 -22.26
CA PHE A 237 -15.03 11.83 -22.94
C PHE A 237 -15.62 11.06 -24.13
N LYS A 238 -14.79 10.37 -24.92
CA LYS A 238 -15.27 9.55 -26.07
C LYS A 238 -16.05 8.30 -25.66
N TRP A 239 -15.93 7.81 -24.43
CA TRP A 239 -16.57 6.57 -23.97
C TRP A 239 -17.81 6.79 -23.09
N ASP A 240 -17.88 7.87 -22.31
CA ASP A 240 -19.14 8.27 -21.63
C ASP A 240 -20.26 8.53 -22.66
N LEU A 241 -19.90 9.04 -23.85
CA LEU A 241 -20.82 9.17 -24.99
C LEU A 241 -21.28 7.84 -25.58
N ARG A 242 -20.55 6.73 -25.38
CA ARG A 242 -20.94 5.39 -25.85
C ARG A 242 -21.82 4.65 -24.83
N ARG A 243 -21.63 4.86 -23.52
CA ARG A 243 -22.52 4.29 -22.48
C ARG A 243 -23.88 4.98 -22.39
N ARG A 244 -24.03 6.22 -22.87
CA ARG A 244 -25.33 6.91 -22.95
C ARG A 244 -26.14 6.56 -24.21
N LYS A 245 -25.61 5.68 -25.09
CA LYS A 245 -26.23 5.27 -26.36
C LYS A 245 -26.51 3.76 -26.45
N LEU A 246 -26.37 3.03 -25.35
CA LEU A 246 -26.79 1.64 -25.14
C LEU A 246 -27.68 1.59 -23.90
#